data_AF-A0A355WM64-F1
#
_entry.id   AF-A0A355WM64-F1
#
_cell.length_a   1.000
_cell.length_b   1.000
_cell.length_c   1.000
_cell.angle_alpha   90.00
_cell.angle_beta   90.00
_cell.angle_gamma   90.00
#
_symmetry.space_group_name_H-M   'P 1'
#
loop_
_entity.id
_entity.type
_entity.pdbx_description
1 polymer ?
#
loop_
_entity_poly.entity_id
_entity_poly.type
_entity_poly.pdbx_seq_one_letter_code
_entity_poly.pdbx_strand_id
1 'polypeptide(L)'
;MKTFAKSRLADRLLHDSFLLSVMLKAALGVAQILAAIGLAITSQSQLIRFVAQLTASETQQDPTDPLATWLLSAAQSFSIHEQTFYVLYFTGHGLLNLGIA
;
A
#
# COMPACT_ATOMS: atom_id res chain seq x y z
N MET A 1 -41.00 15.47 15.94
CA MET A 1 -39.69 15.59 16.62
C MET A 1 -38.71 14.46 16.28
N LYS A 2 -39.12 13.18 16.20
CA LYS A 2 -38.22 12.04 15.89
C LYS A 2 -37.58 12.06 14.48
N THR A 3 -38.29 12.59 13.47
CA THR A 3 -37.81 12.64 12.07
C THR A 3 -36.61 13.58 11.89
N PHE A 4 -36.61 14.73 12.59
CA PHE A 4 -35.53 15.72 12.55
C PHE A 4 -34.25 15.24 13.25
N ALA A 5 -34.36 14.41 14.30
CA ALA A 5 -33.18 13.83 14.96
C ALA A 5 -32.51 12.76 14.09
N LYS A 6 -33.30 11.97 13.36
CA LYS A 6 -32.80 10.94 12.43
C LYS A 6 -32.07 11.56 11.23
N SER A 7 -32.57 12.68 10.68
CA SER A 7 -31.87 13.38 9.58
C SER A 7 -30.53 13.95 10.04
N ARG A 8 -30.47 14.58 11.22
CA ARG A 8 -29.22 15.11 11.77
C ARG A 8 -28.15 14.04 12.02
N LEU A 9 -28.55 12.85 12.46
CA LEU A 9 -27.62 11.72 12.63
C LEU A 9 -27.09 11.23 11.27
N ALA A 10 -27.95 11.14 10.26
CA ALA A 10 -27.53 10.77 8.91
C ALA A 10 -26.57 11.81 8.31
N ASP A 11 -26.87 13.10 8.44
CA ASP A 11 -26.02 14.19 7.96
C ASP A 11 -24.63 14.17 8.63
N ARG A 12 -24.58 13.92 9.95
CA ARG A 12 -23.32 13.77 10.68
C ARG A 12 -22.53 12.54 10.20
N LEU A 13 -23.18 11.39 10.06
CA LEU A 13 -22.50 10.17 9.57
C LEU A 13 -21.97 10.35 8.14
N LEU A 14 -22.71 11.01 7.27
CA LEU A 14 -22.26 11.34 5.91
C LEU A 14 -21.05 12.27 5.94
N HIS A 15 -21.09 13.33 6.77
CA HIS A 15 -19.97 14.24 6.92
C HIS A 15 -18.72 13.55 7.49
N ASP A 16 -18.87 12.78 8.56
CA ASP A 16 -17.76 12.12 9.24
C ASP A 16 -17.15 11.02 8.35
N SER A 17 -17.97 10.24 7.64
CA SER A 17 -17.48 9.23 6.69
C SER A 17 -16.80 9.85 5.47
N PHE A 18 -17.31 10.99 4.98
CA PHE A 18 -16.66 11.77 3.94
C PHE A 18 -15.28 12.24 4.40
N LEU A 19 -15.18 12.89 5.57
CA LEU A 19 -13.93 13.37 6.12
C LEU A 19 -12.94 12.22 6.36
N LEU A 20 -13.41 11.10 6.92
CA LEU A 20 -12.58 9.91 7.10
C LEU A 20 -12.06 9.38 5.76
N SER A 21 -12.90 9.33 4.72
CA SER A 21 -12.50 8.85 3.40
C SER A 21 -11.42 9.73 2.77
N VAL A 22 -11.51 11.04 2.96
CA VAL A 22 -10.51 12.03 2.53
C VAL A 22 -9.19 11.79 3.26
N MET A 23 -9.23 11.66 4.58
CA MET A 23 -8.02 11.40 5.38
C MET A 23 -7.34 10.08 5.01
N LEU A 24 -8.13 9.03 4.74
CA LEU A 24 -7.60 7.74 4.30
C LEU A 24 -6.96 7.83 2.91
N LYS A 25 -7.56 8.59 1.97
CA LYS A 25 -6.95 8.84 0.66
C LYS A 25 -5.63 9.60 0.78
N ALA A 26 -5.58 10.64 1.61
CA ALA A 26 -4.36 11.38 1.85
C ALA A 26 -3.25 10.47 2.42
N ALA A 27 -3.59 9.67 3.44
CA ALA A 27 -2.65 8.71 4.04
C ALA A 27 -2.16 7.67 3.02
N LEU A 28 -3.06 7.14 2.19
CA LEU A 28 -2.70 6.22 1.11
C LEU A 28 -1.78 6.88 0.09
N GLY A 29 -2.07 8.13 -0.28
CA GLY A 29 -1.25 8.91 -1.21
C GLY A 29 0.18 9.12 -0.69
N VAL A 30 0.32 9.51 0.59
CA VAL A 30 1.64 9.61 1.25
C VAL A 30 2.37 8.27 1.22
N ALA A 31 1.70 7.19 1.62
CA ALA A 31 2.30 5.85 1.63
C ALA A 31 2.78 5.41 0.24
N GLN A 32 2.00 5.71 -0.81
CA GLN A 32 2.38 5.44 -2.20
C GLN A 32 3.62 6.23 -2.63
N ILE A 33 3.70 7.53 -2.32
CA ILE A 33 4.89 8.33 -2.65
C ILE A 33 6.13 7.79 -1.92
N LEU A 34 6.01 7.45 -0.63
CA LEU A 34 7.12 6.86 0.11
C LEU A 34 7.55 5.50 -0.47
N ALA A 35 6.60 4.66 -0.88
CA ALA A 35 6.88 3.40 -1.56
C ALA A 35 7.57 3.62 -2.91
N ALA A 36 7.15 4.61 -3.69
CA ALA A 36 7.79 4.97 -4.97
C ALA A 36 9.25 5.40 -4.75
N ILE A 37 9.50 6.25 -3.75
CA ILE A 37 10.86 6.68 -3.39
C ILE A 37 11.70 5.48 -2.96
N GLY A 38 11.19 4.66 -2.05
CA GLY A 38 11.88 3.46 -1.58
C GLY A 38 12.21 2.50 -2.72
N LEU A 39 11.26 2.30 -3.64
CA LEU A 39 11.46 1.43 -4.80
C LEU A 39 12.44 2.03 -5.80
N ALA A 40 12.46 3.35 -6.00
CA ALA A 40 13.38 4.02 -6.93
C ALA A 40 14.85 3.93 -6.49
N ILE A 41 15.12 3.85 -5.18
CA ILE A 41 16.49 3.75 -4.64
C ILE A 41 16.94 2.32 -4.30
N THR A 42 16.05 1.34 -4.43
CA THR A 42 16.32 -0.06 -4.07
C THR A 42 16.68 -0.87 -5.30
N SER A 43 17.81 -1.59 -5.27
CA SER A 43 18.14 -2.58 -6.30
C SER A 43 17.32 -3.87 -6.13
N GLN A 44 17.11 -4.62 -7.21
CA GLN A 44 16.47 -5.94 -7.16
C GLN A 44 17.13 -6.86 -6.12
N SER A 45 18.45 -6.83 -5.98
CA SER A 45 19.17 -7.64 -4.98
C SER A 45 18.81 -7.25 -3.54
N GLN A 46 18.59 -5.96 -3.26
CA GLN A 46 18.17 -5.48 -1.95
C GLN A 46 16.73 -5.90 -1.66
N LEU A 47 15.85 -5.83 -2.66
CA LEU A 47 14.47 -6.28 -2.54
C LEU A 47 14.39 -7.78 -2.21
N ILE A 48 15.15 -8.62 -2.92
CA ILE A 48 15.22 -10.07 -2.65
C ILE A 48 15.73 -10.33 -1.23
N ARG A 49 16.79 -9.63 -0.79
CA ARG A 49 17.31 -9.78 0.58
C ARG A 49 16.28 -9.36 1.63
N PHE A 50 15.57 -8.27 1.39
CA PHE A 50 14.53 -7.79 2.29
C PHE A 50 13.40 -8.81 2.43
N VAL A 51 12.91 -9.36 1.31
CA VAL A 51 11.87 -10.39 1.32
C VAL A 51 12.38 -11.66 2.01
N ALA A 52 13.60 -12.10 1.72
CA ALA A 52 14.21 -13.25 2.39
C ALA A 52 14.36 -13.06 3.92
N GLN A 53 14.63 -11.84 4.38
CA GLN A 53 14.68 -11.52 5.81
C GLN A 53 13.29 -11.54 6.46
N LEU A 54 12.27 -11.01 5.76
CA LEU A 54 10.89 -11.04 6.25
C LEU A 54 10.34 -12.46 6.36
N THR A 55 10.71 -13.35 5.42
CA THR A 55 10.22 -14.73 5.39
C THR A 55 11.15 -15.69 6.12
N ALA A 56 12.25 -15.22 6.71
CA ALA A 56 13.26 -16.07 7.34
C ALA A 56 12.71 -16.89 8.51
N SER A 57 11.82 -16.31 9.33
CA SER A 57 11.21 -17.01 10.47
C SER A 57 10.35 -18.19 10.01
N GLU A 58 9.52 -17.97 8.98
CA GLU A 58 8.63 -18.98 8.45
C GLU A 58 9.42 -20.06 7.71
N THR A 59 10.40 -19.68 6.89
CA THR A 59 11.23 -20.64 6.12
C THR A 59 12.07 -21.54 7.03
N GLN A 60 12.49 -21.05 8.21
CA GLN A 60 13.21 -21.86 9.20
C GLN A 60 12.30 -22.86 9.90
N GLN A 61 11.03 -22.53 10.11
CA GLN A 61 10.04 -23.41 10.74
C GLN A 61 9.45 -24.41 9.76
N ASP A 62 9.05 -23.92 8.57
CA ASP A 62 8.53 -24.70 7.45
C ASP A 62 9.18 -24.22 6.13
N PRO A 63 10.15 -24.98 5.59
CA PRO A 63 10.79 -24.67 4.31
C PRO A 63 9.83 -24.64 3.12
N THR A 64 8.62 -25.19 3.28
CA THR A 64 7.59 -25.27 2.25
C THR A 64 6.42 -24.32 2.48
N ASP A 65 6.56 -23.36 3.41
CA ASP A 65 5.52 -22.36 3.65
C ASP A 65 5.12 -21.70 2.31
N PRO A 66 3.83 -21.82 1.90
CA PRO A 66 3.40 -21.36 0.59
C PRO A 66 3.55 -19.84 0.40
N LEU A 67 3.36 -19.05 1.47
CA LEU A 67 3.42 -17.59 1.42
C LEU A 67 4.87 -17.11 1.30
N ALA A 68 5.77 -17.67 2.10
CA ALA A 68 7.21 -17.38 2.05
C ALA A 68 7.80 -17.74 0.67
N THR A 69 7.46 -18.92 0.17
CA THR A 69 7.91 -19.40 -1.14
C THR A 69 7.38 -18.51 -2.26
N TRP A 70 6.10 -18.12 -2.21
CA TRP A 70 5.50 -17.24 -3.20
C TRP A 70 6.12 -15.84 -3.17
N LEU A 71 6.31 -15.24 -1.99
CA LEU A 71 6.92 -13.92 -1.83
C LEU A 71 8.35 -13.89 -2.36
N LEU A 72 9.16 -14.91 -2.03
CA LEU A 72 10.54 -14.99 -2.48
C LEU A 72 10.61 -15.18 -4.01
N SER A 73 9.75 -16.03 -4.57
CA SER A 73 9.63 -16.22 -6.02
C SER A 73 9.22 -14.92 -6.73
N ALA A 74 8.23 -14.20 -6.19
CA ALA A 74 7.82 -12.90 -6.72
C ALA A 74 8.94 -11.85 -6.67
N ALA A 75 9.73 -11.81 -5.61
CA ALA A 75 10.88 -10.91 -5.50
C ALA A 75 11.99 -11.25 -6.50
N GLN A 76 12.18 -12.54 -6.79
CA GLN A 76 13.17 -13.01 -7.77
C GLN A 76 12.76 -12.72 -9.21
N SER A 77 11.47 -12.85 -9.53
CA SER A 77 10.94 -12.52 -10.87
C SER A 77 10.74 -11.02 -11.11
N PHE A 78 10.79 -10.20 -10.05
CA PHE A 78 10.58 -8.75 -10.11
C PHE A 78 11.62 -8.06 -10.99
N SER A 79 11.24 -7.74 -12.23
CA SER A 79 12.16 -7.20 -13.23
C SER A 79 12.36 -5.68 -13.10
N ILE A 80 13.41 -5.14 -13.73
CA ILE A 80 13.65 -3.68 -13.83
C ILE A 80 12.47 -2.96 -14.51
N HIS A 81 11.82 -3.61 -15.47
CA HIS A 81 10.66 -3.04 -16.16
C HIS A 81 9.46 -2.92 -15.21
N GLU A 82 9.19 -3.96 -14.43
CA GLU A 82 8.15 -3.94 -13.38
C GLU A 82 8.47 -2.89 -12.31
N GLN A 83 9.72 -2.81 -11.88
CA GLN A 83 10.17 -1.79 -10.93
C GLN A 83 9.88 -0.37 -11.42
N THR A 84 10.24 -0.07 -12.68
CA THR A 84 9.98 1.23 -13.29
C THR A 84 8.49 1.52 -13.38
N PHE A 85 7.69 0.52 -13.76
CA PHE A 85 6.23 0.63 -13.80
C PHE A 85 5.67 0.97 -12.41
N TYR A 86 6.06 0.25 -11.36
CA TYR A 86 5.55 0.49 -10.00
C TYR A 86 6.01 1.84 -9.42
N VAL A 87 7.22 2.30 -9.73
CA VAL A 87 7.67 3.66 -9.36
C VAL A 87 6.75 4.71 -10.00
N LEU A 88 6.49 4.60 -11.31
CA LEU A 88 5.62 5.55 -12.02
C LEU A 88 4.17 5.45 -11.52
N TYR A 89 3.67 4.24 -11.34
CA TYR A 89 2.32 3.98 -10.87
C TYR A 89 2.09 4.55 -9.47
N PHE A 90 2.96 4.26 -8.50
CA PHE A 90 2.86 4.79 -7.14
C PHE A 90 3.07 6.30 -7.09
N THR A 91 3.96 6.85 -7.91
CA THR A 91 4.11 8.31 -8.02
C THR A 91 2.82 8.95 -8.53
N GLY A 92 2.30 8.49 -9.67
CA GLY A 92 1.10 9.03 -10.29
C GLY A 92 -0.14 8.87 -9.42
N HIS A 93 -0.41 7.66 -8.92
CA HIS A 93 -1.53 7.41 -8.03
C HIS A 93 -1.39 8.11 -6.69
N GLY A 94 -0.19 8.21 -6.13
CA GLY A 94 0.06 8.94 -4.89
C GLY A 94 -0.28 10.42 -5.03
N LEU A 95 0.17 11.05 -6.12
CA LEU A 95 -0.16 12.44 -6.43
C LEU A 95 -1.67 12.64 -6.67
N LEU A 96 -2.33 11.72 -7.37
CA LEU A 96 -3.79 11.78 -7.56
C LEU A 96 -4.55 11.66 -6.25
N ASN A 97 -4.15 10.72 -5.38
CA ASN A 97 -4.77 10.54 -4.08
C ASN A 97 -4.59 11.77 -3.19
N LEU A 98 -3.44 12.43 -3.24
CA LEU A 98 -3.19 13.67 -2.51
C LEU A 98 -3.90 14.89 -3.11
N GLY A 99 -4.02 14.96 -4.44
CA GLY A 99 -4.65 16.09 -5.13
C GLY A 99 -6.18 16.07 -5.08
N ILE A 100 -6.79 14.89 -4.87
CA ILE A 100 -8.25 14.71 -4.78
C ILE A 100 -8.71 14.58 -3.32
N ALA A 101 -7.79 14.40 -2.37
CA ALA A 101 -8.08 14.40 -0.93
C ALA A 101 -8.38 15.82 -0.44
#